data_AF-A0A2S4ZA84-F1
#
_entry.id   AF-A0A2S4ZA84-F1
#
_cell.length_a   1.000
_cell.length_b   1.000
_cell.length_c   1.000
_cell.angle_alpha   90.00
_cell.angle_beta   90.00
_cell.angle_gamma   90.00
#
_symmetry.space_group_name_H-M   'P 1'
#
loop_
_entity.id
_entity.type
_entity.pdbx_description
1 polymer ?
#
loop_
_entity_poly.entity_id
_entity_poly.type
_entity_poly.pdbx_seq_one_letter_code
_entity_poly.pdbx_strand_id
1 'polypeptide(L)'
;MAAVCLTALTLITAASLPVGTGGHSGARTSLTRQNLVPAQNTRPSEEVLALQTDAWLRLGGRELLVKMTGEVLNIMKALQDDRAFTDRGYAARVIRPHCLGLRTAAQRLGAYFPVPDPDVARQRPTLPAQGRLIGTNCRQAIDEGKRDLYITSMNDVLTLSERLSGVLREVTAEAGHHPGR
;
A
#
# COMPACT_ATOMS: atom_id res chain seq x y z
N MET A 1 6.45 17.06 -45.06
CA MET A 1 6.49 17.96 -43.89
C MET A 1 7.04 17.17 -42.71
N ALA A 2 8.25 17.50 -42.27
CA ALA A 2 8.97 16.80 -41.21
C ALA A 2 8.69 17.49 -39.87
N ALA A 3 8.34 16.72 -38.84
CA ALA A 3 8.20 17.19 -37.47
C ALA A 3 9.36 16.59 -36.64
N VAL A 4 10.25 17.47 -36.19
CA VAL A 4 11.40 17.16 -35.33
C VAL A 4 10.92 17.23 -33.88
N CYS A 5 10.92 16.09 -33.17
CA CYS A 5 10.67 16.08 -31.72
C CYS A 5 12.00 16.26 -30.98
N LEU A 6 12.23 17.45 -30.42
CA LEU A 6 13.30 17.72 -29.47
C LEU A 6 13.13 16.85 -28.22
N THR A 7 14.12 16.03 -27.90
CA THR A 7 14.24 15.38 -26.59
C THR A 7 14.92 16.31 -25.60
N ALA A 8 14.15 16.82 -24.63
CA ALA A 8 14.68 17.51 -23.47
C ALA A 8 15.29 16.49 -22.49
N LEU A 9 16.62 16.47 -22.40
CA LEU A 9 17.36 15.76 -21.34
C LEU A 9 17.15 16.50 -20.02
N THR A 10 16.32 15.96 -19.13
CA THR A 10 16.25 16.44 -17.75
C THR A 10 17.41 15.85 -16.96
N LEU A 11 18.31 16.72 -16.51
CA LEU A 11 19.39 16.38 -15.58
C LEU A 11 18.78 15.99 -14.23
N ILE A 12 19.00 14.75 -13.81
CA ILE A 12 18.70 14.30 -12.45
C ILE A 12 19.74 14.93 -11.53
N THR A 13 19.36 15.96 -10.78
CA THR A 13 20.16 16.47 -9.67
C THR A 13 20.09 15.47 -8.52
N ALA A 14 21.17 14.72 -8.30
CA ALA A 14 21.34 13.90 -7.11
C ALA A 14 21.46 14.83 -5.89
N ALA A 15 20.37 14.99 -5.14
CA ALA A 15 20.40 15.67 -3.86
C ALA A 15 21.24 14.84 -2.87
N SER A 16 22.41 15.37 -2.50
CA SER A 16 23.25 14.79 -1.46
C SER A 16 22.64 15.15 -0.10
N LEU A 17 22.37 14.15 0.74
CA LEU A 17 21.88 14.37 2.11
C LEU A 17 22.96 15.07 2.96
N PRO A 18 22.59 16.03 3.84
CA PRO A 18 23.55 16.69 4.71
C PRO A 18 24.04 15.71 5.79
N VAL A 19 25.36 15.47 5.79
CA VAL A 19 26.06 14.71 6.83
C VAL A 19 26.17 15.59 8.08
N GLY A 20 25.67 15.08 9.21
CA GLY A 20 25.73 15.72 10.51
C GLY A 20 27.17 16.08 10.92
N THR A 21 27.33 17.27 11.48
CA THR A 21 28.61 17.84 11.92
C THR A 21 29.12 17.13 13.17
N GLY A 22 29.89 16.06 12.97
CA GLY A 22 30.79 15.47 13.94
C GLY A 22 32.20 15.41 13.35
N GLY A 23 33.01 16.42 13.63
CA GLY A 23 34.36 16.52 13.07
C GLY A 23 35.27 15.41 13.59
N HIS A 24 35.98 14.74 12.68
CA HIS A 24 37.35 14.23 12.79
C HIS A 24 37.85 14.04 11.34
N SER A 25 39.01 14.62 11.01
CA SER A 25 39.66 14.47 9.70
C SER A 25 39.90 12.99 9.38
N GLY A 26 39.06 12.42 8.54
CA GLY A 26 39.23 11.11 7.92
C GLY A 26 38.81 11.22 6.46
N ALA A 27 39.65 10.72 5.56
CA ALA A 27 39.50 10.81 4.11
C ALA A 27 38.04 10.59 3.67
N ARG A 28 37.51 11.51 2.83
CA ARG A 28 36.24 11.30 2.12
C ARG A 28 36.43 10.09 1.20
N THR A 29 36.07 8.90 1.67
CA THR A 29 35.94 7.72 0.82
C THR A 29 34.79 7.99 -0.15
N SER A 30 35.14 8.45 -1.34
CA SER A 30 34.22 8.49 -2.47
C SER A 30 33.75 7.05 -2.71
N LEU A 31 32.50 6.76 -2.40
CA LEU A 31 31.85 5.50 -2.70
C LEU A 31 31.65 5.44 -4.23
N THR A 32 32.65 4.95 -4.95
CA THR A 32 32.49 4.59 -6.35
C THR A 32 31.60 3.36 -6.45
N ARG A 33 30.85 3.20 -7.54
CA ARG A 33 29.97 2.04 -7.80
C ARG A 33 30.67 0.69 -7.63
N GLN A 34 31.99 0.69 -7.81
CA GLN A 34 32.88 -0.48 -7.70
C GLN A 34 33.19 -0.86 -6.24
N ASN A 35 33.06 0.08 -5.30
CA ASN A 35 33.26 -0.13 -3.86
C ASN A 35 31.98 -0.50 -3.12
N LEU A 36 30.84 -0.51 -3.82
CA LEU A 36 29.61 -1.11 -3.32
C LEU A 36 29.75 -2.63 -3.47
N VAL A 37 30.28 -3.29 -2.44
CA VAL A 37 30.10 -4.74 -2.29
C VAL A 37 28.58 -4.97 -2.27
N PRO A 38 28.00 -5.78 -3.18
CA PRO A 38 26.60 -6.14 -3.07
C PRO A 38 26.38 -6.68 -1.66
N ALA A 39 25.51 -6.05 -0.87
CA ALA A 39 25.18 -6.53 0.46
C ALA A 39 24.72 -7.98 0.30
N GLN A 40 25.60 -8.93 0.62
CA GLN A 40 25.31 -10.34 0.52
C GLN A 40 24.24 -10.65 1.56
N ASN A 41 22.97 -10.74 1.14
CA ASN A 41 21.83 -11.34 1.85
C ASN A 41 21.78 -11.11 3.37
N THR A 42 22.29 -9.98 3.86
CA THR A 42 22.37 -9.70 5.28
C THR A 42 21.04 -9.06 5.60
N ARG A 43 20.19 -9.78 6.35
CA ARG A 43 18.96 -9.21 6.91
C ARG A 43 19.36 -7.87 7.56
N PRO A 44 18.71 -6.74 7.21
CA PRO A 44 19.05 -5.48 7.85
C PRO A 44 18.91 -5.64 9.37
N SER A 45 19.71 -4.90 10.15
CA SER A 45 19.55 -4.90 11.61
C SER A 45 18.12 -4.48 11.98
N GLU A 46 17.66 -4.89 13.16
CA GLU A 46 16.32 -4.52 13.65
C GLU A 46 16.11 -3.00 13.62
N GLU A 47 17.13 -2.22 13.96
CA GLU A 47 17.12 -0.76 13.88
C GLU A 47 16.93 -0.25 12.44
N VAL A 48 17.64 -0.81 11.47
CA VAL A 48 17.50 -0.41 10.06
C VAL A 48 16.12 -0.79 9.53
N LEU A 49 15.60 -1.97 9.89
CA LEU A 49 14.24 -2.39 9.53
C LEU A 49 13.19 -1.43 10.10
N ALA A 50 13.31 -1.05 11.38
CA ALA A 50 12.38 -0.12 12.01
C ALA A 50 12.37 1.25 11.31
N LEU A 51 13.54 1.80 10.97
CA LEU A 51 13.67 3.06 10.23
C LEU A 51 13.09 2.98 8.82
N GLN A 52 13.32 1.86 8.12
CA GLN A 52 12.75 1.64 6.80
C GLN A 52 11.22 1.52 6.88
N THR A 53 10.68 0.84 7.89
CA THR A 53 9.23 0.73 8.12
C THR A 53 8.60 2.09 8.48
N ASP A 54 9.21 2.90 9.36
CA ASP A 54 8.74 4.28 9.64
C ASP A 54 8.70 5.11 8.36
N ALA A 55 9.79 5.08 7.57
CA ALA A 55 9.85 5.79 6.31
C ALA A 55 8.77 5.31 5.33
N TRP A 56 8.57 4.00 5.20
CA TRP A 56 7.54 3.41 4.36
C TRP A 56 6.13 3.90 4.75
N LEU A 57 5.84 3.97 6.05
CA LEU A 57 4.57 4.45 6.56
C LEU A 57 4.35 5.93 6.28
N ARG A 58 5.36 6.75 6.57
CA ARG A 58 5.30 8.21 6.41
C ARG A 58 5.26 8.67 4.96
N LEU A 59 5.88 7.92 4.05
CA LEU A 59 5.99 8.30 2.64
C LEU A 59 4.79 7.85 1.78
N GLY A 60 3.77 7.22 2.36
CA GLY A 60 2.52 6.89 1.67
C GLY A 60 1.95 5.50 1.96
N GLY A 61 2.73 4.59 2.55
CA GLY A 61 2.25 3.25 2.89
C GLY A 61 1.06 3.27 3.85
N ARG A 62 1.10 4.14 4.86
CA ARG A 62 -0.01 4.33 5.81
C ARG A 62 -1.25 4.89 5.13
N GLU A 63 -1.10 5.89 4.27
CA GLU A 63 -2.22 6.50 3.54
C GLU A 63 -2.95 5.46 2.69
N LEU A 64 -2.20 4.63 1.97
CA LEU A 64 -2.76 3.58 1.13
C LEU A 64 -3.48 2.49 1.94
N LEU A 65 -2.93 2.09 3.09
CA LEU A 65 -3.59 1.17 4.03
C LEU A 65 -4.88 1.78 4.59
N VAL A 66 -4.84 3.03 5.07
CA VAL A 66 -6.02 3.74 5.57
C VAL A 66 -7.09 3.85 4.49
N LYS A 67 -6.71 4.17 3.26
CA LYS A 67 -7.64 4.27 2.14
C LYS A 67 -8.30 2.92 1.85
N MET A 68 -7.51 1.85 1.78
CA MET A 68 -8.04 0.50 1.57
C MET A 68 -9.03 0.08 2.68
N THR A 69 -8.67 0.34 3.95
CA THR A 69 -9.55 0.09 5.10
C THR A 69 -10.82 0.93 5.06
N GLY A 70 -10.72 2.21 4.70
CA GLY A 70 -11.87 3.10 4.58
C GLY A 70 -12.90 2.59 3.57
N GLU A 71 -12.46 2.08 2.42
CA GLU A 71 -13.37 1.52 1.41
C GLU A 71 -14.05 0.24 1.90
N VAL A 72 -13.34 -0.63 2.61
CA VAL A 72 -13.92 -1.83 3.24
C VAL A 72 -14.98 -1.44 4.27
N LEU A 73 -14.69 -0.47 5.14
CA LEU A 73 -15.64 0.01 6.16
C LEU A 73 -16.87 0.66 5.53
N ASN A 74 -16.70 1.41 4.45
CA ASN A 74 -17.83 2.02 3.74
C ASN A 74 -18.74 0.96 3.08
N ILE A 75 -18.16 -0.10 2.52
CA ILE A 75 -18.95 -1.25 2.03
C ILE A 75 -19.71 -1.90 3.19
N MET A 76 -19.04 -2.22 4.30
CA MET A 76 -19.67 -2.84 5.47
C MET A 76 -20.80 -1.97 6.04
N LYS A 77 -20.60 -0.65 6.11
CA LYS A 77 -21.64 0.29 6.53
C LYS A 77 -22.83 0.28 5.58
N ALA A 78 -22.59 0.25 4.27
CA ALA A 78 -23.66 0.20 3.28
C ALA A 78 -24.46 -1.12 3.35
N LEU A 79 -23.83 -2.23 3.76
CA LEU A 79 -24.47 -3.54 3.96
C LEU A 79 -25.39 -3.60 5.19
N GLN A 80 -25.36 -2.60 6.09
CA GLN A 80 -26.29 -2.50 7.22
C GLN A 80 -27.71 -2.10 6.79
N ASP A 81 -27.88 -1.64 5.54
CA ASP A 81 -29.18 -1.31 4.95
C ASP A 81 -29.66 -2.49 4.09
N ASP A 82 -30.87 -3.00 4.36
CA ASP A 82 -31.46 -4.16 3.65
C ASP A 82 -31.56 -3.94 2.13
N ARG A 83 -31.60 -2.69 1.68
CA ARG A 83 -31.57 -2.33 0.25
C ARG A 83 -30.28 -2.79 -0.43
N ALA A 84 -29.19 -2.99 0.30
CA ALA A 84 -27.95 -3.54 -0.22
C ALA A 84 -28.13 -4.92 -0.87
N PHE A 85 -29.15 -5.68 -0.48
CA PHE A 85 -29.41 -7.03 -0.99
C PHE A 85 -30.68 -7.14 -1.84
N THR A 86 -31.53 -6.10 -1.83
CA THR A 86 -32.85 -6.12 -2.47
C THR A 86 -33.00 -5.05 -3.56
N ASP A 87 -32.21 -3.98 -3.54
CA ASP A 87 -32.25 -2.87 -4.50
C ASP A 87 -30.93 -2.76 -5.27
N ARG A 88 -30.95 -3.17 -6.54
CA ARG A 88 -29.79 -3.07 -7.43
C ARG A 88 -29.36 -1.61 -7.67
N GLY A 89 -30.31 -0.67 -7.70
CA GLY A 89 -30.02 0.76 -7.85
C GLY A 89 -29.30 1.32 -6.63
N TYR A 90 -29.64 0.86 -5.43
CA TYR A 90 -28.90 1.17 -4.21
C TYR A 90 -27.47 0.62 -4.28
N ALA A 91 -27.28 -0.66 -4.60
CA ALA A 91 -25.94 -1.24 -4.73
C ALA A 91 -25.08 -0.51 -5.77
N ALA A 92 -25.66 -0.14 -6.92
CA ALA A 92 -24.99 0.61 -7.98
C ALA A 92 -24.57 2.03 -7.57
N ARG A 93 -25.40 2.74 -6.79
CA ARG A 93 -25.10 4.12 -6.38
C ARG A 93 -24.22 4.21 -5.14
N VAL A 94 -24.40 3.28 -4.19
CA VAL A 94 -23.78 3.37 -2.85
C VAL A 94 -22.57 2.47 -2.73
N ILE A 95 -22.64 1.22 -3.20
CA ILE A 95 -21.60 0.20 -2.92
C ILE A 95 -20.55 0.16 -4.03
N ARG A 96 -20.98 0.25 -5.29
CA ARG A 96 -20.09 0.19 -6.46
C ARG A 96 -18.93 1.21 -6.42
N PRO A 97 -19.12 2.48 -6.01
CA PRO A 97 -18.00 3.42 -5.89
C PRO A 97 -16.92 2.93 -4.92
N HIS A 98 -17.31 2.32 -3.80
CA HIS A 98 -16.38 1.77 -2.82
C HIS A 98 -15.68 0.51 -3.31
N CYS A 99 -16.34 -0.33 -4.11
CA CYS A 99 -15.68 -1.46 -4.75
C CYS A 99 -14.61 -1.03 -5.77
N LEU A 100 -14.87 0.06 -6.50
CA LEU A 100 -13.84 0.70 -7.33
C LEU A 100 -12.71 1.29 -6.47
N GLY A 101 -13.05 2.02 -5.40
CA GLY A 101 -12.09 2.60 -4.47
C GLY A 101 -11.15 1.56 -3.87
N LEU A 102 -11.72 0.45 -3.37
CA LEU A 102 -10.99 -0.69 -2.82
C LEU A 102 -10.01 -1.26 -3.84
N ARG A 103 -10.47 -1.54 -5.06
CA ARG A 103 -9.62 -2.05 -6.14
C ARG A 103 -8.45 -1.10 -6.42
N THR A 104 -8.73 0.21 -6.52
CA THR A 104 -7.73 1.22 -6.82
C THR A 104 -6.73 1.39 -5.69
N ALA A 105 -7.18 1.42 -4.44
CA ALA A 105 -6.31 1.51 -3.26
C ALA A 105 -5.40 0.28 -3.16
N ALA A 106 -5.97 -0.91 -3.35
CA ALA A 106 -5.22 -2.17 -3.32
C ALA A 106 -4.20 -2.26 -4.47
N GLN A 107 -4.55 -1.81 -5.69
CA GLN A 107 -3.60 -1.74 -6.81
C GLN A 107 -2.44 -0.79 -6.50
N ARG A 108 -2.72 0.39 -5.95
CA ARG A 108 -1.69 1.35 -5.57
C ARG A 108 -0.81 0.82 -4.45
N LEU A 109 -1.39 0.19 -3.44
CA LEU A 109 -0.65 -0.44 -2.34
C LEU A 109 0.24 -1.58 -2.83
N GLY A 110 -0.21 -2.37 -3.81
CA GLY A 110 0.59 -3.44 -4.42
C GLY A 110 1.72 -2.93 -5.32
N ALA A 111 1.55 -1.75 -5.92
CA ALA A 111 2.58 -1.09 -6.73
C ALA A 111 3.55 -0.20 -5.92
N TYR A 112 3.21 0.08 -4.66
CA TYR A 112 4.05 0.88 -3.75
C TYR A 112 5.29 0.10 -3.31
N PHE A 113 6.34 0.80 -2.83
CA PHE A 113 7.58 0.17 -2.40
C PHE A 113 7.34 -1.05 -1.49
N PRO A 114 8.16 -2.12 -1.58
CA PRO A 114 8.09 -3.28 -0.70
C PRO A 114 8.04 -2.86 0.77
N VAL A 115 7.32 -3.62 1.61
CA VAL A 115 7.38 -3.38 3.06
C VAL A 115 8.76 -3.89 3.47
N PRO A 116 9.58 -3.07 4.15
CA PRO A 116 10.95 -3.44 4.45
C PRO A 116 11.06 -4.60 5.44
N ASP A 117 10.13 -4.66 6.40
CA ASP A 117 10.04 -5.76 7.34
C ASP A 117 9.69 -7.09 6.62
N PRO A 118 10.55 -8.12 6.70
CA PRO A 118 10.34 -9.39 6.01
C PRO A 118 9.20 -10.22 6.58
N ASP A 119 8.90 -10.09 7.87
CA ASP A 119 7.82 -10.82 8.54
C ASP A 119 6.46 -10.25 8.11
N VAL A 120 6.36 -8.92 7.99
CA VAL A 120 5.21 -8.22 7.38
C VAL A 120 5.15 -8.46 5.86
N ALA A 121 6.30 -8.49 5.17
CA ALA A 121 6.36 -8.76 3.74
C ALA A 121 5.86 -10.16 3.38
N ARG A 122 6.05 -11.18 4.24
CA ARG A 122 5.50 -12.54 4.03
C ARG A 122 3.97 -12.57 4.06
N GLN A 123 3.34 -11.68 4.82
CA GLN A 123 1.87 -11.56 4.86
C GLN A 123 1.33 -10.73 3.67
N ARG A 124 2.16 -9.81 3.14
CA ARG A 124 1.77 -8.81 2.15
C ARG A 124 1.31 -9.30 0.77
N PRO A 125 1.86 -10.35 0.10
CA PRO A 125 1.46 -10.67 -1.27
C PRO A 125 -0.03 -11.02 -1.39
N THR A 126 -0.69 -11.39 -0.29
CA THR A 126 -2.12 -11.71 -0.30
C THR A 126 -3.01 -10.47 -0.23
N LEU A 127 -2.69 -9.47 0.59
CA LEU A 127 -3.67 -8.44 0.96
C LEU A 127 -4.02 -7.47 -0.18
N PRO A 128 -3.06 -6.81 -0.87
CA PRO A 128 -3.36 -5.96 -2.02
C PRO A 128 -3.93 -6.78 -3.21
N ALA A 129 -3.50 -8.03 -3.37
CA ALA A 129 -4.04 -8.91 -4.41
C ALA A 129 -5.52 -9.27 -4.13
N GLN A 130 -5.85 -9.62 -2.88
CA GLN A 130 -7.20 -9.89 -2.41
C GLN A 130 -8.09 -8.66 -2.54
N GLY A 131 -7.67 -7.50 -2.03
CA GLY A 131 -8.43 -6.25 -2.18
C GLY A 131 -8.73 -5.92 -3.64
N ARG A 132 -7.75 -6.11 -4.53
CA ARG A 132 -7.95 -5.90 -5.98
C ARG A 132 -8.97 -6.87 -6.57
N LEU A 133 -8.88 -8.16 -6.22
CA LEU A 133 -9.81 -9.19 -6.68
C LEU A 133 -11.23 -8.90 -6.20
N ILE A 134 -11.39 -8.65 -4.89
CA ILE A 134 -12.67 -8.36 -4.25
C ILE A 134 -13.32 -7.12 -4.85
N GLY A 135 -12.59 -6.01 -4.99
CA GLY A 135 -13.11 -4.79 -5.60
C GLY A 135 -13.51 -4.99 -7.07
N THR A 136 -12.79 -5.84 -7.80
CA THR A 136 -13.13 -6.19 -9.19
C THR A 136 -14.41 -7.03 -9.26
N ASN A 137 -14.48 -8.10 -8.47
CA ASN A 137 -15.64 -9.02 -8.44
C ASN A 137 -16.89 -8.31 -7.94
N CYS A 138 -16.80 -7.52 -6.87
CA CYS A 138 -17.93 -6.73 -6.38
C CYS A 138 -18.48 -5.80 -7.47
N ARG A 139 -17.61 -5.02 -8.12
CA ARG A 139 -18.02 -4.08 -9.17
C ARG A 139 -18.66 -4.83 -10.33
N GLN A 140 -18.04 -5.92 -10.78
CA GLN A 140 -18.57 -6.76 -11.84
C GLN A 140 -19.94 -7.33 -11.48
N ALA A 141 -20.11 -7.82 -10.25
CA ALA A 141 -21.37 -8.38 -9.80
C ALA A 141 -22.51 -7.35 -9.83
N ILE A 142 -22.23 -6.11 -9.45
CA ILE A 142 -23.21 -5.01 -9.48
C ILE A 142 -23.53 -4.61 -10.94
N ASP A 143 -22.48 -4.42 -11.75
CA ASP A 143 -22.60 -4.00 -13.16
C ASP A 143 -23.40 -5.04 -13.96
N GLU A 144 -23.15 -6.33 -13.75
CA GLU A 144 -23.78 -7.42 -14.49
C GLU A 144 -25.04 -7.97 -13.81
N GLY A 145 -25.32 -7.61 -12.56
CA GLY A 145 -26.48 -8.11 -11.81
C GLY A 145 -26.33 -9.57 -11.35
N LYS A 146 -25.11 -10.04 -11.13
CA LYS A 146 -24.79 -11.41 -10.70
C LYS A 146 -24.87 -11.54 -9.18
N ARG A 147 -26.03 -11.97 -8.67
CA ARG A 147 -26.32 -12.07 -7.22
C ARG A 147 -25.31 -12.93 -6.45
N ASP A 148 -24.97 -14.11 -6.94
CA ASP A 148 -24.08 -15.02 -6.20
C ASP A 148 -22.66 -14.45 -6.09
N LEU A 149 -22.15 -13.86 -7.18
CA LEU A 149 -20.86 -13.17 -7.17
C LEU A 149 -20.87 -11.96 -6.22
N TYR A 150 -22.00 -11.26 -6.13
CA TYR A 150 -22.16 -10.14 -5.22
C TYR A 150 -22.09 -10.61 -3.76
N ILE A 151 -22.87 -11.63 -3.39
CA ILE A 151 -22.86 -12.20 -2.03
C ILE A 151 -21.46 -12.70 -1.66
N THR A 152 -20.82 -13.48 -2.54
CA THR A 152 -19.44 -13.95 -2.34
C THR A 152 -18.48 -12.78 -2.12
N SER A 153 -18.58 -11.73 -2.95
CA SER A 153 -17.71 -10.55 -2.80
C SER A 153 -17.93 -9.84 -1.47
N MET A 154 -19.16 -9.77 -0.95
CA MET A 154 -19.45 -9.15 0.35
C MET A 154 -18.87 -9.98 1.51
N ASN A 155 -18.95 -11.31 1.44
CA ASN A 155 -18.30 -12.19 2.41
C ASN A 155 -16.76 -12.07 2.37
N ASP A 156 -16.19 -11.93 1.17
CA ASP A 156 -14.76 -11.69 1.02
C ASP A 156 -14.34 -10.33 1.61
N VAL A 157 -15.19 -9.29 1.52
CA VAL A 157 -14.96 -7.98 2.18
C VAL A 157 -14.86 -8.15 3.70
N LEU A 158 -15.75 -8.95 4.31
CA LEU A 158 -15.71 -9.22 5.75
C LEU A 158 -14.41 -9.93 6.14
N THR A 159 -14.01 -10.95 5.39
CA THR A 159 -12.74 -11.67 5.62
C THR A 159 -11.53 -10.76 5.48
N LEU A 160 -11.56 -9.84 4.50
CA LEU A 160 -10.50 -8.85 4.30
C LEU A 160 -10.44 -7.85 5.46
N SER A 161 -11.57 -7.46 6.04
CA SER A 161 -11.64 -6.51 7.15
C SER A 161 -10.93 -7.01 8.41
N GLU A 162 -11.06 -8.30 8.71
CA GLU A 162 -10.39 -8.96 9.84
C GLU A 162 -8.86 -8.92 9.67
N ARG A 163 -8.40 -9.22 8.45
CA ARG A 163 -6.96 -9.20 8.10
C ARG A 163 -6.37 -7.79 8.13
N LEU A 164 -7.07 -6.81 7.55
CA LEU A 164 -6.65 -5.41 7.57
C LEU A 164 -6.51 -4.87 9.00
N SER A 165 -7.41 -5.27 9.90
CA SER A 165 -7.37 -4.88 11.31
C SER A 165 -6.15 -5.44 12.05
N GLY A 166 -5.71 -6.65 11.71
CA GLY A 166 -4.46 -7.24 12.21
C GLY A 166 -3.23 -6.46 11.74
N VAL A 167 -3.10 -6.26 10.42
CA VAL A 167 -1.96 -5.56 9.81
C VAL A 167 -1.85 -4.11 10.31
N LEU A 168 -2.95 -3.38 10.40
CA LEU A 168 -2.93 -2.01 10.92
C LEU A 168 -2.42 -1.95 12.36
N ARG A 169 -2.75 -2.94 13.20
CA ARG A 169 -2.31 -2.99 14.59
C ARG A 169 -0.81 -3.26 14.68
N GLU A 170 -0.31 -4.24 13.93
CA GLU A 170 1.11 -4.62 13.88
C GLU A 170 1.96 -3.45 13.40
N VAL A 171 1.61 -2.88 12.25
CA VAL A 171 2.34 -1.78 11.62
C VAL A 171 2.32 -0.50 12.47
N THR A 172 1.23 -0.25 13.21
CA THR A 172 1.17 0.91 14.13
C THR A 172 1.96 0.67 15.42
N ALA A 173 2.00 -0.58 15.92
CA ALA A 173 2.79 -0.92 17.11
C ALA A 173 4.30 -0.81 16.85
N GLU A 174 4.76 -1.25 15.67
CA GLU A 174 6.15 -1.09 15.22
C GLU A 174 6.57 0.39 15.14
N ALA A 175 5.69 1.26 14.63
CA ALA A 175 5.93 2.70 14.58
C ALA A 175 5.94 3.38 15.97
N GLY A 176 5.23 2.80 16.95
CA GLY A 176 5.10 3.35 18.31
C GLY A 176 6.21 2.94 19.28
N HIS A 177 7.06 1.96 18.94
CA HIS A 177 8.08 1.40 19.84
C HIS A 177 9.39 2.20 19.91
N HIS A 178 9.43 3.42 19.36
CA HIS A 178 10.55 4.35 19.53
C HIS A 178 10.18 5.51 20.47
N PRO A 179 10.45 5.39 21.79
CA PRO A 179 10.47 6.52 22.70
C PRO A 179 11.78 7.30 22.46
N GLY A 180 11.74 8.26 21.54
CA GLY A 180 12.91 9.04 21.15
C GLY A 180 12.57 10.44 20.61
N ARG A 181 11.40 10.98 20.99
CA ARG A 181 11.10 12.41 20.91
C ARG A 181 10.52 12.86 22.24
#